data_AF-A0A0G1Z457-F1
#
_entry.id   AF-A0A0G1Z457-F1
#
_cell.length_a   1.000
_cell.length_b   1.000
_cell.length_c   1.000
_cell.angle_alpha   90.00
_cell.angle_beta   90.00
_cell.angle_gamma   90.00
#
_symmetry.space_group_name_H-M   'P 1'
#
loop_
_entity.id
_entity.type
_entity.pdbx_description
1 polymer ?
#
loop_
_entity_poly.entity_id
_entity_poly.type
_entity_poly.pdbx_seq_one_letter_code
_entity_poly.pdbx_strand_id
1 'polypeptide(L)'
;MKEVTLQVPEDAVPSGERIRDAFLDPLRKLVKKHKLGIFDYMDKDMTDRENSLEFSVYSATDDYGNCEFSACVYLRVDGTAEVRGYEDGKILLRGTWLEARKWVADFYTEEGRKQELAREYLAKLENAGRALA
;
A
#
# COMPACT_ATOMS: atom_id res chain seq x y z
N MET A 1 29.04 18.58 2.50
CA MET A 1 28.29 17.32 2.33
C MET A 1 28.09 17.10 0.84
N LYS A 2 28.40 15.92 0.30
CA LYS A 2 28.11 15.61 -1.11
C LYS A 2 26.69 15.05 -1.17
N GLU A 3 25.81 15.70 -1.94
CA GLU A 3 24.54 15.11 -2.35
C GLU A 3 24.84 13.85 -3.16
N VAL A 4 24.32 12.71 -2.70
CA VAL A 4 24.27 11.48 -3.49
C VAL A 4 22.88 11.41 -4.07
N THR A 5 22.75 11.84 -5.32
CA THR A 5 21.52 11.65 -6.09
C THR A 5 21.48 10.17 -6.53
N LEU A 6 20.60 9.39 -5.91
CA LEU A 6 20.30 8.02 -6.36
C LEU A 6 19.63 8.12 -7.74
N GLN A 7 20.40 7.91 -8.81
CA GLN A 7 19.83 7.72 -10.14
C GLN A 7 19.28 6.30 -10.22
N VAL A 8 17.96 6.16 -10.19
CA VAL A 8 17.27 4.91 -10.51
C VAL A 8 17.32 4.75 -12.04
N PRO A 9 17.84 3.62 -12.58
CA PRO A 9 17.86 3.36 -14.02
C PRO A 9 16.45 3.46 -14.63
N GLU A 10 16.30 4.07 -15.80
CA GLU A 10 15.01 4.22 -16.49
C GLU A 10 14.30 2.88 -16.74
N ASP A 11 15.08 1.82 -16.93
CA ASP A 11 14.64 0.45 -17.19
C ASP A 11 14.29 -0.32 -15.90
N ALA A 12 14.61 0.26 -14.73
CA ALA A 12 14.36 -0.33 -13.42
C ALA A 12 13.05 0.14 -12.79
N VAL A 13 12.34 1.08 -13.42
CA VAL A 13 11.01 1.53 -13.00
C VAL A 13 10.00 0.43 -13.37
N PRO A 14 9.42 -0.29 -12.40
CA PRO A 14 8.34 -1.21 -12.72
C PRO A 14 7.21 -0.41 -13.35
N SER A 15 6.71 -0.83 -14.50
CA SER A 15 5.47 -0.28 -15.05
C SER A 15 4.39 -0.32 -13.97
N GLY A 16 3.45 0.63 -13.97
CA GLY A 16 2.33 0.62 -13.01
C GLY A 16 1.60 -0.73 -12.95
N GLU A 17 1.65 -1.50 -14.04
CA GLU A 17 1.18 -2.87 -14.17
C GLU A 17 1.95 -3.87 -13.28
N ARG A 18 3.30 -3.80 -13.23
CA ARG A 18 4.11 -4.68 -12.35
C ARG A 18 3.85 -4.40 -10.87
N ILE A 19 3.64 -3.14 -10.48
CA ILE A 19 3.28 -2.79 -9.10
C ILE A 19 1.89 -3.32 -8.77
N ARG A 20 0.93 -3.17 -9.69
CA ARG A 20 -0.42 -3.72 -9.57
C ARG A 20 -0.40 -5.23 -9.32
N ASP A 21 0.26 -5.97 -10.20
CA ASP A 21 0.27 -7.44 -10.15
C ASP A 21 1.02 -7.97 -8.92
N ALA A 22 2.16 -7.37 -8.59
CA ALA A 22 3.00 -7.85 -7.49
C ALA A 22 2.48 -7.44 -6.10
N PHE A 23 1.71 -6.34 -6.01
CA PHE A 23 1.34 -5.76 -4.72
C PHE A 23 -0.17 -5.55 -4.54
N LEU A 24 -0.85 -4.82 -5.44
CA LEU A 24 -2.26 -4.47 -5.25
C LEU A 24 -3.19 -5.68 -5.36
N ASP A 25 -2.95 -6.56 -6.33
CA ASP A 25 -3.79 -7.73 -6.57
C ASP A 25 -3.77 -8.74 -5.41
N PRO A 26 -2.60 -9.13 -4.86
CA PRO A 26 -2.51 -9.96 -3.67
C PRO A 26 -3.17 -9.30 -2.44
N LEU A 27 -2.94 -8.00 -2.23
CA LEU A 27 -3.51 -7.25 -1.13
C LEU A 27 -5.04 -7.23 -1.19
N ARG A 28 -5.61 -6.89 -2.35
CA ARG A 28 -7.06 -6.88 -2.59
C ARG A 28 -7.70 -8.23 -2.31
N LYS A 29 -7.09 -9.33 -2.77
CA LYS A 29 -7.57 -10.69 -2.52
C LYS A 29 -7.59 -11.00 -1.03
N LEU A 30 -6.55 -10.57 -0.29
CA LEU A 30 -6.45 -10.75 1.16
C LEU A 30 -7.53 -9.96 1.90
N VAL A 31 -7.66 -8.66 1.64
CA VAL A 31 -8.65 -7.78 2.28
C VAL A 31 -10.06 -8.32 2.05
N LYS A 32 -10.42 -8.67 0.81
CA LYS A 32 -11.74 -9.22 0.47
C LYS A 32 -12.01 -10.58 1.12
N LYS A 33 -11.05 -11.50 1.09
CA LYS A 33 -11.22 -12.85 1.63
C LYS A 33 -11.42 -12.84 3.14
N HIS A 34 -10.76 -11.92 3.84
CA HIS A 34 -10.72 -11.88 5.30
C HIS A 34 -11.54 -10.76 5.93
N LYS A 35 -12.21 -9.93 5.12
CA LYS A 35 -13.03 -8.80 5.60
C LYS A 35 -12.24 -7.83 6.51
N LEU A 36 -10.96 -7.64 6.21
CA LEU A 36 -10.03 -6.83 7.02
C LEU A 36 -10.21 -5.31 6.85
N GLY A 37 -11.11 -4.89 5.94
CA GLY A 37 -11.34 -3.49 5.60
C GLY A 37 -11.89 -3.33 4.19
N ILE A 38 -11.97 -2.08 3.73
CA ILE A 38 -12.25 -1.72 2.33
C ILE A 38 -10.92 -1.39 1.66
N PHE A 39 -10.84 -1.67 0.36
CA PHE A 39 -9.71 -1.34 -0.49
C PHE A 39 -10.26 -0.79 -1.80
N ASP A 40 -9.84 0.41 -2.16
CA ASP A 40 -10.18 1.05 -3.43
C ASP A 40 -8.91 1.49 -4.15
N TYR A 41 -8.89 1.51 -5.48
CA TYR A 41 -7.75 2.00 -6.24
C TYR A 41 -8.19 2.69 -7.52
N MET A 42 -7.49 3.77 -7.85
CA MET A 42 -7.63 4.43 -9.14
C MET A 42 -6.39 4.17 -9.98
N ASP A 43 -6.64 3.71 -11.20
CA ASP A 43 -5.58 3.50 -12.17
C ASP A 43 -5.33 4.78 -12.96
N LYS A 44 -4.14 5.36 -12.79
CA LYS A 44 -3.65 6.49 -13.58
C LYS A 44 -2.54 6.00 -14.50
N ASP A 45 -2.37 6.68 -15.63
CA ASP A 45 -1.31 6.35 -16.59
C ASP A 45 0.07 6.55 -15.94
N MET A 46 0.73 5.47 -15.56
CA MET A 46 2.02 5.50 -14.88
C MET A 46 3.21 5.73 -15.82
N THR A 47 2.98 6.15 -17.07
CA THR A 47 4.09 6.53 -17.98
C THR A 47 4.61 7.95 -17.70
N ASP A 48 3.81 8.83 -17.08
CA ASP A 48 4.24 10.14 -16.61
C ASP A 48 4.92 10.05 -15.23
N ARG A 49 6.04 10.75 -15.05
CA ARG A 49 6.76 10.81 -13.77
C ARG A 49 6.03 11.59 -12.69
N GLU A 50 5.10 12.46 -13.08
CA GLU A 50 4.24 13.16 -12.12
C GLU A 50 3.08 12.29 -11.63
N ASN A 51 2.80 11.18 -12.32
CA ASN A 51 1.72 10.28 -11.95
C ASN A 51 2.12 9.34 -10.80
N SER A 52 1.12 9.05 -9.98
CA SER A 52 1.23 8.10 -8.88
C SER A 52 0.13 7.05 -8.99
N LEU A 53 0.47 5.81 -8.69
CA LEU A 53 -0.50 4.77 -8.45
C LEU A 53 -1.14 5.07 -7.10
N GLU A 54 -2.45 5.30 -7.12
CA GLU A 54 -3.21 5.76 -5.98
C GLU A 54 -4.18 4.68 -5.53
N PHE A 55 -4.11 4.31 -4.26
CA PHE A 55 -5.07 3.40 -3.66
C PHE A 55 -5.36 3.78 -2.23
N SER A 56 -6.55 3.47 -1.78
CA SER A 56 -7.05 3.79 -0.44
C SER A 56 -7.20 2.52 0.37
N VAL A 57 -6.76 2.59 1.63
CA VAL A 57 -6.96 1.55 2.64
C VAL A 57 -7.89 2.08 3.72
N TYR A 58 -8.86 1.25 4.11
CA TYR A 58 -9.85 1.58 5.13
C TYR A 58 -9.85 0.48 6.19
N SER A 59 -10.12 0.85 7.44
CA SER A 59 -10.49 -0.13 8.48
C SER A 59 -11.80 -0.83 8.09
N ALA A 60 -12.16 -1.89 8.81
CA ALA A 60 -13.51 -2.42 8.69
C ALA A 60 -14.55 -1.34 9.03
N THR A 61 -15.71 -1.44 8.40
CA THR A 61 -16.85 -0.58 8.69
C THR A 61 -17.70 -1.17 9.80
N ASP A 62 -18.28 -0.30 10.64
CA ASP A 62 -19.34 -0.68 11.57
C ASP A 62 -20.67 -0.98 10.85
N ASP A 63 -21.71 -1.32 11.61
CA ASP A 63 -23.06 -1.59 11.09
C ASP A 63 -23.71 -0.39 10.40
N TYR A 64 -23.16 0.81 10.59
CA TYR A 64 -23.62 2.07 9.99
C TYR A 64 -22.79 2.48 8.77
N GLY A 65 -21.76 1.70 8.41
CA GLY A 65 -20.88 1.98 7.28
C GLY A 65 -19.72 2.93 7.59
N ASN A 66 -19.48 3.27 8.86
CA ASN A 66 -18.37 4.14 9.26
C ASN A 66 -17.08 3.34 9.45
N CYS A 67 -15.96 3.85 8.95
CA CYS A 67 -14.62 3.32 9.24
C CYS A 67 -13.92 4.20 10.29
N GLU A 68 -13.20 3.59 11.24
CA GLU A 68 -12.38 4.29 12.23
C GLU A 68 -11.12 4.91 11.63
N PHE A 69 -10.61 4.35 10.53
CA PHE A 69 -9.38 4.81 9.90
C PHE A 69 -9.43 4.68 8.39
N SER A 70 -8.87 5.67 7.70
CA SER A 70 -8.68 5.65 6.25
C SER A 70 -7.42 6.41 5.83
N ALA A 71 -6.74 5.89 4.81
CA ALA A 71 -5.56 6.53 4.23
C ALA A 71 -5.46 6.31 2.72
N CYS A 72 -4.97 7.32 2.00
CA CYS A 72 -4.53 7.22 0.62
C CYS A 72 -3.03 6.90 0.57
N VAL A 73 -2.66 5.96 -0.29
CA VAL A 73 -1.28 5.58 -0.60
C VAL A 73 -0.99 5.96 -2.03
N TYR A 74 0.13 6.67 -2.21
CA TYR A 74 0.61 7.16 -3.48
C TYR A 74 1.97 6.52 -3.76
N LEU A 75 2.09 5.77 -4.85
CA LEU A 75 3.36 5.18 -5.31
C LEU A 75 3.77 5.83 -6.62
N ARG A 76 4.89 6.55 -6.63
CA ARG A 76 5.42 7.26 -7.82
C ARG A 76 6.49 6.46 -8.51
N VAL A 77 6.54 6.52 -9.84
CA VAL A 77 7.48 5.77 -10.69
C VAL A 77 8.97 5.89 -10.31
N ASP A 78 9.37 6.98 -9.66
CA ASP A 78 10.73 7.19 -9.17
C ASP A 78 11.10 6.33 -7.95
N GLY A 79 10.19 5.47 -7.48
CA GLY A 79 10.37 4.60 -6.33
C GLY A 79 9.94 5.22 -5.00
N THR A 80 9.48 6.49 -5.02
CA THR A 80 8.99 7.18 -3.83
C THR A 80 7.53 6.88 -3.54
N ALA A 81 7.17 6.93 -2.26
CA ALA A 81 5.83 6.72 -1.77
C ALA A 81 5.43 7.77 -0.73
N GLU A 82 4.14 8.02 -0.66
CA GLU A 82 3.53 8.83 0.37
C GLU A 82 2.23 8.17 0.86
N VAL A 83 2.03 8.14 2.18
CA VAL A 83 0.78 7.70 2.80
C VAL A 83 0.18 8.89 3.53
N ARG A 84 -1.08 9.20 3.23
CA ARG A 84 -1.80 10.34 3.81
C ARG A 84 -3.10 9.87 4.45
N GLY A 85 -3.41 10.37 5.64
CA GLY A 85 -4.75 10.22 6.21
C GLY A 85 -5.79 10.81 5.27
N TYR A 86 -6.90 10.10 5.06
CA TYR A 86 -7.92 10.53 4.10
C TYR A 86 -8.66 11.78 4.57
N GLU A 87 -8.98 11.87 5.87
CA GLU A 87 -9.79 12.95 6.43
C GLU A 87 -9.03 14.26 6.64
N ASP A 88 -7.79 14.18 7.13
CA ASP A 88 -7.00 15.35 7.53
C ASP A 88 -5.84 15.65 6.56
N GLY A 89 -5.61 14.79 5.56
CA GLY A 89 -4.49 14.88 4.62
C GLY A 89 -3.12 14.74 5.29
N LYS A 90 -3.07 14.36 6.56
CA LYS A 90 -1.82 14.30 7.34
C LYS A 90 -0.91 13.24 6.76
N ILE A 91 0.35 13.60 6.61
CA ILE A 91 1.36 12.69 6.11
C ILE A 91 1.71 11.70 7.21
N LEU A 92 1.37 10.43 6.97
CA LEU A 92 1.64 9.32 7.86
C LEU A 92 2.98 8.67 7.53
N LEU A 93 3.36 8.68 6.25
CA LEU A 93 4.64 8.16 5.78
C LEU A 93 5.09 8.91 4.51
N ARG A 94 6.39 9.21 4.44
CA ARG A 94 7.12 9.55 3.21
C ARG A 94 8.34 8.66 3.15
N GLY A 95 8.52 7.94 2.05
CA GLY A 95 9.62 7.00 1.93
C GLY A 95 9.64 6.32 0.58
N THR A 96 10.11 5.09 0.57
CA THR A 96 10.14 4.20 -0.60
C THR A 96 8.85 3.39 -0.72
N TRP A 97 8.62 2.81 -1.89
CA TRP A 97 7.53 1.84 -2.08
C TRP A 97 7.57 0.67 -1.11
N LEU A 98 8.77 0.21 -0.75
CA LEU A 98 8.94 -0.90 0.19
C LEU A 98 8.46 -0.52 1.60
N GLU A 99 8.75 0.71 2.03
CA GLU A 99 8.28 1.22 3.32
C GLU A 99 6.77 1.42 3.34
N ALA A 100 6.18 1.98 2.27
CA ALA A 100 4.74 2.09 2.14
C ALA A 100 4.04 0.72 2.11
N ARG A 101 4.63 -0.26 1.40
CA ARG A 101 4.14 -1.64 1.39
C ARG A 101 4.15 -2.27 2.78
N LYS A 102 5.24 -2.09 3.52
CA LYS A 102 5.35 -2.60 4.89
C LYS A 102 4.29 -1.94 5.79
N TRP A 103 4.13 -0.63 5.68
CA TRP A 103 3.12 0.12 6.42
C TRP A 103 1.70 -0.40 6.16
N VAL A 104 1.33 -0.67 4.90
CA VAL A 104 0.02 -1.22 4.55
C VAL A 104 -0.18 -2.64 5.09
N ALA A 105 0.86 -3.48 5.06
CA ALA A 105 0.80 -4.82 5.62
C ALA A 105 0.65 -4.79 7.15
N ASP A 106 1.36 -3.89 7.82
CA ASP A 106 1.27 -3.67 9.27
C ASP A 106 -0.14 -3.16 9.64
N PHE A 107 -0.69 -2.21 8.88
CA PHE A 107 -2.06 -1.72 9.05
C PHE A 107 -3.10 -2.85 9.03
N TYR A 108 -3.16 -3.66 7.96
CA TYR A 108 -4.14 -4.75 7.89
C TYR A 108 -3.85 -5.90 8.86
N THR A 109 -2.61 -6.04 9.32
CA THR A 109 -2.27 -6.94 10.42
C THR A 109 -2.90 -6.46 11.72
N GLU A 110 -2.80 -5.17 12.03
CA GLU A 110 -3.43 -4.56 13.21
C GLU A 110 -4.95 -4.67 13.13
N GLU A 111 -5.55 -4.36 11.98
CA GLU A 111 -6.99 -4.54 11.75
C GLU A 111 -7.43 -6.01 11.94
N GLY A 112 -6.64 -6.96 11.44
CA GLY A 112 -6.90 -8.39 11.68
C GLY A 112 -6.78 -8.80 13.14
N ARG A 113 -5.92 -8.15 13.94
CA ARG A 113 -5.82 -8.40 15.39
C ARG A 113 -7.05 -7.89 16.13
N LYS A 114 -7.60 -6.74 15.73
CA LYS A 114 -8.85 -6.19 16.28
C LYS A 114 -10.04 -7.13 16.06
N GLN A 115 -10.03 -7.92 14.97
CA GLN A 115 -11.09 -8.88 14.62
C GLN A 115 -10.84 -10.33 15.12
N GLU A 116 -9.90 -10.57 16.03
CA GLU A 116 -9.54 -11.90 16.56
C GLU A 116 -9.11 -12.96 15.49
N LEU A 117 -8.62 -12.56 14.31
CA LEU A 117 -8.36 -13.47 13.17
C LEU A 117 -6.91 -13.46 12.61
N ALA A 118 -5.91 -12.93 13.33
CA ALA A 118 -4.64 -12.50 12.72
C ALA A 118 -3.47 -13.51 12.57
N ARG A 119 -3.49 -14.71 13.17
CA ARG A 119 -2.23 -15.51 13.30
C ARG A 119 -1.78 -16.26 12.05
N GLU A 120 -2.68 -16.84 11.26
CA GLU A 120 -2.29 -17.61 10.06
C GLU A 120 -1.92 -16.73 8.85
N TYR A 121 -2.28 -15.45 8.86
CA TYR A 121 -2.22 -14.58 7.68
C TYR A 121 -0.96 -13.71 7.61
N LEU A 122 -0.42 -13.32 8.76
CA LEU A 122 0.91 -12.69 8.90
C LEU A 122 2.00 -13.50 8.17
N ALA A 123 1.98 -14.83 8.30
CA ALA A 123 2.93 -15.73 7.66
C ALA A 123 2.83 -15.75 6.11
N LYS A 124 1.65 -15.45 5.54
CA LYS A 124 1.45 -15.43 4.07
C LYS A 124 1.88 -14.11 3.45
N LEU A 125 1.63 -12.99 4.13
CA LEU A 125 2.07 -11.66 3.69
C LEU A 125 3.60 -11.50 3.79
N GLU A 126 4.21 -11.97 4.89
CA GLU A 126 5.67 -11.95 5.03
C GLU A 126 6.38 -12.80 3.97
N ASN A 127 5.84 -13.97 3.62
CA ASN A 127 6.40 -14.83 2.57
C ASN A 127 6.26 -14.22 1.17
N ALA A 128 5.14 -13.56 0.85
CA ALA A 128 4.99 -12.81 -0.39
C ALA A 128 5.91 -11.56 -0.44
N GLY A 129 6.28 -11.01 0.71
CA GLY A 129 7.31 -9.98 0.86
C GLY A 129 8.71 -10.46 0.47
N ARG A 130 9.10 -11.63 0.97
CA ARG A 130 10.43 -12.20 0.75
C ARG A 130 10.67 -12.72 -0.67
N ALA A 131 9.64 -13.19 -1.37
CA ALA A 131 9.79 -13.71 -2.74
C ALA A 131 10.04 -12.61 -3.80
N LEU A 132 9.94 -11.34 -3.42
CA LEU A 132 10.11 -10.17 -4.29
C LEU A 132 11.37 -9.35 -3.94
N ALA A 133 12.15 -9.78 -2.94
CA ALA A 133 13.43 -9.20 -2.53
C ALA A 133 14.57 -10.12 -2.98
#